data_AF-A0A7S0W0Y3-F1
#
_entry.id   AF-A0A7S0W0Y3-F1
#
_cell.length_a   1.000
_cell.length_b   1.000
_cell.length_c   1.000
_cell.angle_alpha   90.00
_cell.angle_beta   90.00
_cell.angle_gamma   90.00
#
_symmetry.space_group_name_H-M   'P 1'
#
loop_
_entity.id
_entity.type
_entity.pdbx_description
1 polymer ?
#
loop_
_entity_poly.entity_id
_entity_poly.type
_entity_poly.pdbx_seq_one_letter_code
_entity_poly.pdbx_strand_id
1 'polypeptide(L)'
;LVADESTTRWYGLESWHPNGCPHVTKIPRKPENKSIEIRTVAEGQSEMCIFMEVQRGKAAMANLEFCQTGRNAGTAFILRATQRFRSTGAVVLGDGAFS
;
A
#
# COMPACT_ATOMS: atom_id res chain seq x y z
N LEU A 1 -9.58 -6.87 9.93
CA LEU A 1 -9.02 -6.04 8.83
C LEU A 1 -8.06 -6.90 8.02
N VAL A 2 -8.09 -6.79 6.70
CA VAL A 2 -7.23 -7.57 5.80
C VAL A 2 -6.37 -6.60 5.00
N ALA A 3 -5.05 -6.78 5.03
CA ALA A 3 -4.08 -5.98 4.32
C ALA A 3 -3.45 -6.77 3.17
N ASP A 4 -3.40 -6.16 1.99
CA ASP A 4 -2.82 -6.73 0.78
C ASP A 4 -2.48 -5.59 -0.21
N GLU A 5 -1.82 -5.91 -1.32
CA GLU A 5 -1.63 -5.03 -2.45
C GLU A 5 -2.66 -5.24 -3.58
N SER A 6 -3.28 -4.14 -4.00
CA SER A 6 -4.02 -4.02 -5.24
C SER A 6 -3.13 -3.41 -6.33
N THR A 7 -3.43 -3.71 -7.59
CA THR A 7 -2.71 -3.14 -8.74
C THR A 7 -3.68 -2.56 -9.74
N THR A 8 -3.41 -1.35 -10.24
CA THR A 8 -4.12 -0.80 -11.40
C THR A 8 -3.17 -0.62 -12.57
N ARG A 9 -3.59 -1.06 -13.75
CA ARG A 9 -2.79 -1.00 -14.97
C ARG A 9 -2.52 0.46 -15.34
N TRP A 10 -1.30 0.77 -15.78
CA TRP A 10 -0.93 2.13 -16.21
C TRP A 10 -0.09 2.13 -17.47
N TYR A 11 -0.60 2.79 -18.51
CA TYR A 11 0.09 2.98 -19.79
C TYR A 11 0.56 4.43 -20.02
N GLY A 12 0.30 5.32 -19.07
CA GLY A 12 0.71 6.72 -19.17
C GLY A 12 2.18 6.94 -18.82
N LEU A 13 2.54 8.22 -18.69
CA LEU A 13 3.88 8.64 -18.31
C LEU A 13 4.19 8.23 -16.87
N GLU A 14 5.43 7.84 -16.63
CA GLU A 14 5.97 7.52 -15.31
C GLU A 14 6.88 8.66 -14.88
N SER A 15 6.31 9.58 -14.11
CA SER A 15 6.99 10.72 -13.50
C SER A 15 6.02 11.48 -12.60
N TRP A 16 6.56 12.28 -11.70
CA TRP A 16 5.80 13.28 -10.95
C TRP A 16 5.33 14.39 -11.89
N HIS A 17 4.23 14.15 -12.60
CA HIS A 17 3.61 15.04 -13.57
C HIS A 17 2.08 15.05 -13.35
N PRO A 18 1.35 16.15 -13.62
CA PRO A 18 -0.11 16.17 -13.47
C PRO A 18 -0.85 15.04 -14.20
N ASN A 19 -0.31 14.62 -15.35
CA ASN A 19 -0.84 13.52 -16.16
C ASN A 19 -0.02 12.20 -16.03
N GLY A 20 0.89 12.14 -15.05
CA GLY A 20 1.81 11.02 -14.84
C GLY A 20 1.47 10.20 -13.61
N CYS A 21 2.06 9.01 -13.51
CA CYS A 21 2.07 8.22 -12.30
C CYS A 21 3.41 8.41 -11.57
N PRO A 22 3.42 8.68 -10.25
CA PRO A 22 4.66 8.95 -9.51
C PRO A 22 5.63 7.76 -9.52
N HIS A 23 5.12 6.53 -9.61
CA HIS A 23 5.93 5.32 -9.68
C HIS A 23 5.10 4.17 -10.26
N VAL A 24 5.67 3.44 -11.22
CA VAL A 24 5.03 2.26 -11.79
C VAL A 24 5.83 1.03 -11.40
N THR A 25 5.21 0.11 -10.69
CA THR A 25 5.87 -1.12 -10.24
C THR A 25 5.80 -2.18 -11.34
N LYS A 26 6.87 -2.97 -11.47
CA LYS A 26 6.85 -4.19 -12.28
C LYS A 26 6.69 -5.42 -11.38
N ILE A 27 5.58 -6.14 -11.50
CA ILE A 27 5.28 -7.33 -10.67
C ILE A 27 4.98 -8.51 -11.60
N PRO A 28 5.99 -9.34 -11.97
CA PRO A 28 5.85 -10.39 -12.98
C PRO A 28 4.79 -11.46 -12.72
N ARG A 29 4.38 -11.64 -11.46
CA ARG A 29 3.39 -12.64 -11.04
C ARG A 29 1.93 -12.16 -11.14
N LYS A 30 1.70 -10.86 -11.33
CA LYS A 30 0.33 -10.29 -11.40
C LYS A 30 -0.13 -10.28 -12.87
N PRO A 31 -1.45 -10.29 -13.15
CA PRO A 31 -1.96 -10.30 -14.53
C PRO A 31 -1.38 -9.19 -15.40
N GLU A 32 -1.16 -8.02 -14.79
CA GLU A 32 -0.53 -6.87 -15.43
C GLU A 32 0.86 -6.62 -14.86
N ASN A 33 1.86 -6.97 -15.69
CA ASN A 33 3.26 -6.88 -15.30
C ASN A 33 3.73 -5.46 -14.98
N LYS A 34 3.11 -4.42 -15.55
CA LYS A 34 3.43 -3.00 -15.29
C LYS A 34 2.18 -2.29 -14.80
N SER A 35 2.18 -1.88 -13.53
CA SER A 35 1.00 -1.33 -12.86
C SER A 35 1.37 -0.36 -11.75
N ILE A 36 0.41 0.48 -11.36
CA ILE A 36 0.48 1.23 -10.11
C ILE A 36 0.15 0.25 -8.98
N GLU A 37 1.07 0.11 -8.05
CA GLU A 37 0.86 -0.65 -6.83
C GLU A 37 0.16 0.23 -5.79
N ILE A 38 -0.89 -0.31 -5.18
CA ILE A 38 -1.68 0.35 -4.14
C ILE A 38 -1.74 -0.61 -2.97
N ARG A 39 -1.18 -0.23 -1.83
CA ARG A 39 -1.36 -0.99 -0.59
C ARG A 39 -2.73 -0.67 -0.03
N THR A 40 -3.46 -1.69 0.35
CA THR A 40 -4.85 -1.58 0.75
C THR A 40 -5.10 -2.23 2.09
N VAL A 41 -6.07 -1.70 2.83
CA VAL A 41 -6.71 -2.40 3.95
C VAL A 41 -8.20 -2.43 3.68
N ALA A 42 -8.80 -3.60 3.85
CA ALA A 42 -10.23 -3.84 3.74
C ALA A 42 -10.82 -4.38 5.05
N GLU A 43 -12.13 -4.19 5.22
CA GLU A 43 -12.91 -4.96 6.18
C GLU A 43 -13.19 -6.34 5.58
N GLY A 44 -12.97 -7.41 6.35
CA GLY A 44 -12.87 -8.77 5.81
C GLY A 44 -14.19 -9.44 5.49
N GLN A 45 -15.31 -8.99 6.06
CA GLN A 45 -16.63 -9.59 5.83
C GLN A 45 -17.43 -8.85 4.75
N SER A 46 -17.41 -7.53 4.78
CA SER A 46 -18.09 -6.63 3.84
C SER A 46 -17.27 -6.35 2.59
N GLU A 47 -15.99 -6.75 2.57
CA GLU A 47 -15.04 -6.52 1.48
C GLU A 47 -14.83 -5.03 1.14
N MET A 48 -15.24 -4.14 2.04
CA MET A 48 -15.11 -2.71 1.85
C MET A 48 -13.64 -2.30 1.98
N CYS A 49 -13.08 -1.71 0.94
CA CYS A 49 -11.76 -1.08 1.01
C CYS A 49 -11.86 0.18 1.87
N ILE A 50 -11.19 0.17 3.02
CA ILE A 50 -11.28 1.24 4.00
C ILE A 50 -10.08 2.18 3.95
N PHE A 51 -8.94 1.72 3.42
CA PHE A 51 -7.73 2.54 3.30
C PHE A 51 -6.93 2.15 2.06
N MET A 52 -6.36 3.14 1.38
CA MET A 52 -5.50 2.98 0.21
C MET A 52 -4.27 3.87 0.34
N GLU A 53 -3.10 3.33 0.01
CA GLU A 53 -1.85 4.07 -0.10
C GLU A 53 -1.15 3.73 -1.41
N VAL A 54 -0.96 4.75 -2.26
CA VAL A 54 -0.27 4.60 -3.54
C VAL A 54 1.24 4.46 -3.29
N GLN A 55 1.85 3.45 -3.91
CA GLN A 55 3.30 3.30 -3.98
C GLN A 55 3.91 4.44 -4.81
N ARG A 56 4.74 5.28 -4.19
CA ARG A 56 5.33 6.49 -4.81
C ARG A 56 6.84 6.39 -5.05
N GLY A 57 7.39 5.18 -4.95
CA GLY A 57 8.81 4.91 -5.07
C GLY A 57 9.56 5.07 -3.74
N LYS A 58 10.73 4.42 -3.66
CA LYS A 58 11.47 4.23 -2.40
C LYS A 58 11.71 5.52 -1.60
N ALA A 59 12.18 6.58 -2.27
CA ALA A 59 12.52 7.84 -1.61
C ALA A 59 11.27 8.54 -1.02
N ALA A 60 10.17 8.60 -1.77
CA ALA A 60 8.94 9.22 -1.31
C ALA A 60 8.30 8.41 -0.17
N MET A 61 8.32 7.08 -0.26
CA MET A 61 7.77 6.21 0.79
C MET A 61 8.58 6.23 2.09
N ALA A 62 9.90 6.43 2.02
CA ALA A 62 10.77 6.49 3.20
C ALA A 62 10.46 7.68 4.12
N ASN A 63 9.85 8.73 3.59
CA ASN A 63 9.47 9.93 4.33
C ASN A 63 8.09 9.84 4.98
N LEU A 64 7.35 8.74 4.81
CA LEU A 64 6.04 8.55 5.42
C LEU A 64 6.16 8.23 6.91
N GLU A 65 5.11 8.54 7.65
CA GLU A 65 5.02 8.29 9.09
C GLU A 65 5.35 6.82 9.40
N PHE A 66 6.10 6.60 10.48
CA PHE A 66 6.61 5.29 10.91
C PHE A 66 7.69 4.63 10.02
N CYS A 67 8.01 5.15 8.84
CA CYS A 67 9.08 4.58 8.00
C CYS A 67 10.50 4.86 8.54
N GLN A 68 10.66 5.90 9.37
CA GLN A 68 11.96 6.26 9.97
C GLN A 68 12.23 5.58 11.32
N THR A 69 11.33 4.72 11.80
CA THR A 69 11.46 4.07 13.12
C THR A 69 12.25 2.76 13.10
N GLY A 70 12.95 2.45 11.99
CA GLY A 70 13.67 1.19 11.79
C GLY A 70 12.78 -0.05 11.56
N ARG A 71 11.46 0.14 11.41
CA ARG A 71 10.50 -0.94 11.10
C ARG A 71 10.49 -1.21 9.60
N ASN A 72 10.05 -2.41 9.20
CA ASN A 72 9.87 -2.70 7.77
C ASN A 72 8.75 -1.81 7.18
N ALA A 73 8.79 -1.60 5.87
CA ALA A 73 7.85 -0.72 5.18
C ALA A 73 6.39 -1.24 5.24
N GLY A 74 6.20 -2.55 5.39
CA GLY A 74 4.90 -3.20 5.55
C GLY A 74 4.27 -2.85 6.89
N THR A 75 4.98 -3.07 8.00
CA THR A 75 4.56 -2.69 9.35
C THR A 75 4.28 -1.20 9.44
N ALA A 76 5.14 -0.35 8.87
CA ALA A 76 4.91 1.09 8.84
C ALA A 76 3.59 1.46 8.14
N PHE A 77 3.28 0.80 7.02
CA PHE A 77 2.00 0.96 6.33
C PHE A 77 0.82 0.52 7.21
N ILE A 78 0.89 -0.65 7.86
CA ILE A 78 -0.19 -1.14 8.73
C ILE A 78 -0.49 -0.11 9.83
N LEU A 79 0.54 0.42 10.50
CA LEU A 79 0.37 1.40 11.57
C LEU A 79 -0.35 2.67 11.11
N ARG A 80 -0.06 3.16 9.89
CA ARG A 80 -0.79 4.29 9.27
C ARG A 80 -2.22 3.91 8.93
N ALA A 81 -2.40 2.78 8.23
CA ALA A 81 -3.69 2.36 7.69
C ALA A 81 -4.71 2.01 8.78
N THR A 82 -4.24 1.54 9.94
CA THR A 82 -5.10 1.08 11.03
C THR A 82 -5.14 2.03 12.22
N GLN A 83 -4.62 3.26 12.09
CA GLN A 83 -4.53 4.22 13.20
C GLN A 83 -5.89 4.47 13.89
N ARG A 84 -6.98 4.59 13.11
CA ARG A 84 -8.34 4.77 13.64
C ARG A 84 -8.92 3.56 14.38
N PHE A 85 -8.32 2.38 14.23
CA PHE A 85 -8.74 1.15 14.90
C PHE A 85 -7.86 0.82 16.11
N ARG A 86 -6.94 1.72 16.48
CA ARG A 86 -6.10 1.54 17.67
C ARG A 86 -6.96 1.34 18.91
N SER A 87 -6.59 0.36 19.73
CA SER A 87 -7.27 0.02 21.00
C SER A 87 -8.71 -0.49 20.86
N THR A 88 -9.18 -0.81 19.65
CA THR A 88 -10.52 -1.38 19.43
C THR A 88 -10.57 -2.91 19.62
N GLY A 89 -9.40 -3.56 19.73
CA GLY A 89 -9.29 -5.02 19.67
C GLY A 89 -9.36 -5.59 18.25
N ALA A 90 -9.44 -4.74 17.22
CA ALA A 90 -9.45 -5.18 15.83
C ALA A 90 -8.16 -5.95 15.46
N VAL A 91 -8.34 -7.10 14.81
CA VAL A 91 -7.25 -7.93 14.29
C VAL A 91 -6.94 -7.53 12.85
N VAL A 92 -5.64 -7.46 12.53
CA VAL A 92 -5.14 -7.23 11.18
C VAL A 92 -4.51 -8.52 10.66
N LEU A 93 -5.00 -9.00 9.53
CA LEU A 93 -4.45 -10.12 8.79
C LEU A 93 -3.74 -9.57 7.56
N GLY A 94 -2.56 -10.08 7.25
CA GLY A 94 -1.79 -9.74 6.05
C GLY A 94 -0.79 -10.83 5.75
N ASP A 95 -0.25 -10.84 4.54
CA ASP A 95 0.83 -11.76 4.18
C ASP A 95 2.18 -11.30 4.78
N GLY A 96 3.24 -12.07 4.50
CA GLY A 96 4.58 -11.78 5.03
C GLY A 96 5.18 -10.45 4.59
N ALA A 97 4.64 -9.77 3.58
CA ALA A 97 5.12 -8.45 3.18
C ALA A 97 4.74 -7.34 4.19
N PHE A 98 3.76 -7.62 5.06
CA PHE A 98 3.22 -6.67 6.04
C PHE A 98 3.75 -6.87 7.47
N SER A 99 4.57 -7.88 7.72
CA SER A 99 5.19 -8.22 9.01
C SER A 99 6.68 -7.88 9.07
#